data_AF-A0A9W7ESF3-F1
#
_entry.id   AF-A0A9W7ESF3-F1
#
_cell.length_a   1.000
_cell.length_b   1.000
_cell.length_c   1.000
_cell.angle_alpha   90.00
_cell.angle_beta   90.00
_cell.angle_gamma   90.00
#
_symmetry.space_group_name_H-M   'P 1'
#
loop_
_entity.id
_entity.type
_entity.pdbx_description
1 polymer ?
#
loop_
_entity_poly.entity_id
_entity_poly.type
_entity_poly.pdbx_seq_one_letter_code
_entity_poly.pdbx_strand_id
1 'polypeptide(L)'
;MAAGDLERAFCHFLLKRPDKTRPIIIAGHSQGAILLSRVIATCLQGSDQQHLLVAAYLCGGYFPLDLFGAVITAHHACRSPTDTNCIIAFDTRTPEFKPESLNKIVGKIGLWAHNLYWLLHGRYCARHEGTDDVGKARLQINPGTWTNENGGAHLGASMTSSMARPPRGHVKDEPLVALKGWAAGTKVNFYSVCVREDVEEWWPGCSKHGNLHPIEVQFWFYNIRENVKERLAAWFALQKR
;
A
#
# COMPACT_ATOMS: atom_id res chain seq x y z
N MET A 1 11.59 20.94 -0.35
CA MET A 1 11.24 19.69 -1.10
C MET A 1 10.19 18.96 -0.29
N ALA A 2 9.15 18.41 -0.95
CA ALA A 2 8.01 17.78 -0.29
C ALA A 2 8.38 16.72 0.77
N ALA A 3 9.45 15.93 0.55
CA ALA A 3 9.93 14.96 1.54
C ALA A 3 10.36 15.62 2.86
N GLY A 4 11.12 16.71 2.81
CA GLY A 4 11.56 17.43 4.01
C GLY A 4 10.43 18.17 4.72
N ASP A 5 9.42 18.64 3.99
CA ASP A 5 8.20 19.20 4.58
C ASP A 5 7.42 18.12 5.36
N LEU A 6 7.29 16.92 4.77
CA LEU A 6 6.61 15.80 5.41
C LEU A 6 7.37 15.27 6.64
N GLU A 7 8.70 15.16 6.57
CA GLU A 7 9.53 14.81 7.72
C GLU A 7 9.36 15.81 8.88
N ARG A 8 9.43 17.11 8.59
CA ARG A 8 9.19 18.15 9.60
C ARG A 8 7.80 18.07 10.20
N ALA A 9 6.77 17.90 9.37
CA ALA A 9 5.39 17.76 9.83
C ALA A 9 5.21 16.51 10.71
N PHE A 10 5.81 15.39 10.35
CA PHE A 10 5.72 14.15 11.13
C PHE A 10 6.48 14.24 12.45
N CYS A 11 7.72 14.76 12.45
CA CYS A 11 8.45 15.04 13.69
C CYS A 11 7.66 15.98 14.60
N HIS A 12 7.06 17.04 14.03
CA HIS A 12 6.21 17.94 14.78
C HIS A 12 4.98 17.22 15.38
N PHE A 13 4.33 16.33 14.61
CA PHE A 13 3.25 15.48 15.11
C PHE A 13 3.69 14.60 16.29
N LEU A 14 4.82 13.89 16.17
CA LEU A 14 5.36 13.08 17.26
C LEU A 14 5.64 13.92 18.52
N LEU A 15 6.15 15.15 18.35
CA LEU A 15 6.43 16.07 19.44
C LEU A 15 5.19 16.71 20.06
N LYS A 16 4.17 17.05 19.27
CA LYS A 16 3.01 17.85 19.72
C LYS A 16 1.73 17.10 19.97
N ARG A 17 1.60 15.85 19.50
CA ARG A 17 0.37 15.09 19.75
C ARG A 17 0.08 15.00 21.26
N PRO A 18 -1.18 15.15 21.68
CA PRO A 18 -1.55 15.32 23.10
C PRO A 18 -1.32 14.05 23.92
N ASP A 19 -1.54 12.88 23.33
CA ASP A 19 -1.36 11.59 24.00
C ASP A 19 -0.17 10.85 23.38
N LYS A 20 0.89 10.67 24.18
CA LYS A 20 2.10 9.96 23.75
C LYS A 20 1.95 8.44 23.77
N THR A 21 0.86 7.91 24.32
CA THR A 21 0.58 6.47 24.39
C THR A 21 -0.32 5.99 23.26
N ARG A 22 -0.97 6.90 22.52
CA ARG A 22 -1.87 6.51 21.43
C ARG A 22 -1.13 5.79 20.29
N PRO A 23 -1.72 4.70 19.75
CA PRO A 23 -1.16 4.00 18.60
C PRO A 23 -1.12 4.89 17.37
N ILE A 24 -0.15 4.61 16.50
CA ILE A 24 0.08 5.29 15.23
C ILE A 24 -0.32 4.35 14.09
N ILE A 25 -1.13 4.87 13.16
CA ILE A 25 -1.31 4.28 11.83
C ILE A 25 -0.78 5.28 10.82
N ILE A 26 -0.01 4.77 9.86
CA ILE A 26 0.47 5.56 8.73
C ILE A 26 -0.25 5.06 7.48
N ALA A 27 -0.76 5.97 6.67
CA ALA A 27 -1.43 5.63 5.42
C ALA A 27 -0.94 6.55 4.30
N GLY A 28 -0.53 5.95 3.19
CA GLY A 28 -0.05 6.63 2.00
C GLY A 28 -0.48 5.89 0.75
N HIS A 29 -0.74 6.65 -0.31
CA HIS A 29 -1.05 6.10 -1.62
C HIS A 29 -0.15 6.71 -2.69
N SER A 30 0.26 5.91 -3.67
CA SER A 30 1.08 6.36 -4.80
C SER A 30 2.36 7.07 -4.32
N GLN A 31 2.64 8.28 -4.79
CA GLN A 31 3.76 9.10 -4.32
C GLN A 31 3.77 9.30 -2.80
N GLY A 32 2.61 9.37 -2.15
CA GLY A 32 2.52 9.49 -0.69
C GLY A 32 3.09 8.26 0.03
N ALA A 33 2.91 7.06 -0.53
CA ALA A 33 3.49 5.82 0.00
C ALA A 33 5.03 5.85 -0.07
N ILE A 34 5.58 6.37 -1.18
CA ILE A 34 7.02 6.55 -1.36
C ILE A 34 7.58 7.50 -0.28
N LEU A 35 6.98 8.68 -0.15
CA LEU A 35 7.42 9.70 0.82
C LEU A 35 7.30 9.21 2.27
N LEU A 36 6.23 8.50 2.61
CA LEU A 36 6.03 7.95 3.94
C LEU A 36 6.99 6.80 4.27
N SER A 37 7.48 6.04 3.28
CA SER A 37 8.56 5.07 3.52
C SER A 37 9.82 5.74 4.06
N ARG A 38 10.14 6.94 3.55
CA ARG A 38 11.25 7.77 4.05
C ARG A 38 10.99 8.29 5.45
N VAL A 39 9.80 8.84 5.70
CA VAL A 39 9.41 9.33 7.04
C VAL A 39 9.49 8.23 8.09
N ILE A 40 9.07 7.00 7.76
CA ILE A 40 9.21 5.85 8.66
C ILE A 40 10.69 5.61 8.96
N ALA A 41 11.54 5.56 7.94
CA ALA A 41 12.97 5.29 8.09
C ALA A 41 13.74 6.39 8.84
N THR A 42 13.38 7.66 8.65
CA THR A 42 14.16 8.81 9.15
C THR A 42 13.58 9.45 10.42
N CYS A 43 12.27 9.33 10.65
CA CYS A 43 11.60 10.02 11.77
C CYS A 43 11.02 9.06 12.81
N LEU A 44 10.46 7.91 12.39
CA LEU A 44 9.81 6.98 13.31
C LEU A 44 10.79 5.94 13.85
N GLN A 45 11.57 5.33 12.96
CA GLN A 45 12.58 4.34 13.32
C GLN A 45 13.63 4.94 14.25
N GLY A 46 13.93 4.26 15.35
CA GLY A 46 14.84 4.70 16.39
C GLY A 46 14.27 5.77 17.34
N SER A 47 13.04 6.24 17.12
CA SER A 47 12.38 7.15 18.06
C SER A 47 11.79 6.40 19.25
N ASP A 48 11.61 7.10 20.38
CA ASP A 48 10.92 6.56 21.56
C ASP A 48 9.47 6.16 21.27
N GLN A 49 8.89 6.60 20.16
CA GLN A 49 7.50 6.34 19.76
C GLN A 49 7.38 5.26 18.69
N GLN A 50 8.49 4.64 18.25
CA GLN A 50 8.49 3.61 17.22
C GLN A 50 7.57 2.43 17.56
N HIS A 51 7.59 2.01 18.83
CA HIS A 51 6.79 0.88 19.34
C HIS A 51 5.27 1.09 19.25
N LEU A 52 4.83 2.33 19.01
CA LEU A 52 3.43 2.69 18.91
C LEU A 52 2.88 2.48 17.50
N LEU A 53 3.73 2.13 16.52
CA LEU A 53 3.27 1.80 15.19
C LEU A 53 2.42 0.52 15.23
N VAL A 54 1.16 0.64 14.81
CA VAL A 54 0.30 -0.52 14.56
C VAL A 54 0.62 -1.08 13.20
N ALA A 55 0.44 -0.29 12.15
CA ALA A 55 0.82 -0.66 10.79
C ALA A 55 0.97 0.59 9.90
N ALA A 56 1.75 0.45 8.83
CA ALA A 56 1.85 1.42 7.75
C ALA A 56 1.23 0.87 6.46
N TYR A 57 0.13 1.45 5.99
CA TYR A 57 -0.55 1.12 4.74
C TYR A 57 0.02 2.00 3.60
N LEU A 58 1.02 1.49 2.89
CA LEU A 58 1.75 2.18 1.83
C LEU A 58 1.31 1.60 0.46
N CYS A 59 0.15 2.04 -0.01
CA CYS A 59 -0.57 1.46 -1.16
C CYS A 59 -0.17 2.10 -2.49
N GLY A 60 -0.42 1.39 -3.59
CA GLY A 60 -0.36 1.93 -4.95
C GLY A 60 1.00 2.37 -5.44
N GLY A 61 2.04 1.70 -4.97
CA GLY A 61 3.39 1.99 -5.38
C GLY A 61 4.24 0.74 -5.45
N TYR A 62 5.33 0.86 -6.20
CA TYR A 62 6.43 -0.08 -6.10
C TYR A 62 7.07 0.08 -4.72
N PHE A 63 6.88 -0.85 -3.78
CA PHE A 63 7.64 -0.87 -2.52
C PHE A 63 8.75 -1.94 -2.62
N PRO A 64 10.03 -1.57 -2.79
CA PRO A 64 11.11 -2.55 -2.95
C PRO A 64 11.26 -3.44 -1.71
N LEU A 65 11.28 -4.76 -1.87
CA LEU A 65 11.48 -5.68 -0.74
C LEU A 65 12.86 -5.57 -0.12
N ASP A 66 13.86 -5.19 -0.91
CA ASP A 66 15.24 -4.97 -0.47
C ASP A 66 15.44 -3.67 0.32
N LEU A 67 14.39 -2.89 0.57
CA LEU A 67 14.42 -1.86 1.62
C LEU A 67 14.49 -2.47 3.01
N PHE A 68 13.88 -3.64 3.23
CA PHE A 68 13.96 -4.33 4.51
C PHE A 68 15.40 -4.81 4.75
N GLY A 69 15.93 -4.54 5.94
CA GLY A 69 17.32 -4.83 6.30
C GLY A 69 18.33 -3.77 5.85
N ALA A 70 18.09 -3.06 4.75
CA ALA A 70 18.99 -2.00 4.26
C ALA A 70 18.64 -0.60 4.78
N VAL A 71 17.34 -0.30 4.83
CA VAL A 71 16.79 1.02 5.21
C VAL A 71 15.77 0.88 6.33
N ILE A 72 14.81 -0.05 6.14
CA ILE A 72 13.81 -0.39 7.13
C ILE A 72 14.36 -1.55 7.97
N THR A 73 14.83 -1.25 9.17
CA THR A 73 15.50 -2.22 10.06
C THR A 73 14.69 -2.54 11.30
N ALA A 74 13.76 -1.67 11.70
CA ALA A 74 12.97 -1.84 12.93
C ALA A 74 11.49 -2.22 12.71
N HIS A 75 11.11 -2.41 11.44
CA HIS A 75 9.79 -2.84 11.01
C HIS A 75 9.92 -3.97 9.99
N HIS A 76 8.89 -4.80 9.89
CA HIS A 76 8.85 -5.93 8.96
C HIS A 76 7.66 -5.82 8.00
N ALA A 77 7.69 -6.58 6.91
CA ALA A 77 6.51 -6.81 6.08
C ALA A 77 5.43 -7.52 6.91
N CYS A 78 4.17 -7.06 6.85
CA CYS A 78 3.10 -7.71 7.61
C CYS A 78 2.88 -9.16 7.19
N ARG A 79 2.67 -10.04 8.16
CA ARG A 79 2.54 -11.49 7.94
C ARG A 79 1.15 -12.06 8.23
N SER A 80 0.30 -11.30 8.91
CA SER A 80 -1.06 -11.71 9.28
C SER A 80 -2.00 -10.52 9.43
N PRO A 81 -3.33 -10.75 9.51
CA PRO A 81 -4.32 -9.71 9.78
C PRO A 81 -4.09 -8.96 11.10
N THR A 82 -3.53 -9.63 12.11
CA THR A 82 -3.30 -9.08 13.45
C THR A 82 -1.83 -8.70 13.73
N ASP A 83 -0.93 -8.84 12.74
CA ASP A 83 0.48 -8.45 12.89
C ASP A 83 0.57 -6.94 13.20
N THR A 84 1.56 -6.52 13.97
CA THR A 84 1.72 -5.10 14.34
C THR A 84 3.17 -4.66 14.18
N ASN A 85 3.42 -3.36 14.25
CA ASN A 85 4.73 -2.77 13.96
C ASN A 85 5.25 -3.15 12.56
N CYS A 86 4.33 -3.27 11.59
CA CYS A 86 4.61 -3.82 10.27
C CYS A 86 4.18 -2.89 9.12
N ILE A 87 4.73 -3.12 7.93
CA ILE A 87 4.45 -2.36 6.71
C ILE A 87 3.66 -3.24 5.74
N ILE A 88 2.64 -2.62 5.14
CA ILE A 88 1.77 -3.18 4.12
C ILE A 88 2.02 -2.37 2.86
N ALA A 89 2.28 -3.05 1.75
CA ALA A 89 2.20 -2.46 0.43
C ALA A 89 1.54 -3.46 -0.51
N PHE A 90 0.78 -2.94 -1.46
CA PHE A 90 0.17 -3.71 -2.52
C PHE A 90 -0.02 -2.84 -3.75
N ASP A 91 -0.11 -3.51 -4.88
CA ASP A 91 -0.39 -2.90 -6.18
C ASP A 91 -1.48 -3.73 -6.87
N THR A 92 -2.69 -3.19 -6.95
CA THR A 92 -3.85 -3.96 -7.42
C THR A 92 -3.96 -3.93 -8.95
N ARG A 93 -4.02 -5.11 -9.57
CA ARG A 93 -4.05 -5.29 -11.03
C ARG A 93 -5.09 -6.31 -11.45
N THR A 94 -5.49 -6.32 -12.71
CA THR A 94 -6.25 -7.43 -13.33
C THR A 94 -5.33 -8.29 -14.20
N PRO A 95 -5.78 -9.45 -14.72
CA PRO A 95 -4.99 -10.27 -15.63
C PRO A 95 -4.63 -9.59 -16.96
N GLU A 96 -5.35 -8.52 -17.34
CA GLU A 96 -5.03 -7.72 -18.53
C GLU A 96 -3.72 -6.91 -18.36
N PHE A 97 -3.30 -6.68 -17.12
CA PHE A 97 -2.14 -5.84 -16.83
C PHE A 97 -0.84 -6.46 -17.35
N LYS A 98 -0.10 -5.67 -18.14
CA LYS A 98 1.22 -6.04 -18.64
C LYS A 98 2.31 -5.25 -17.92
N PRO A 99 3.25 -5.89 -17.18
CA PRO A 99 4.27 -5.19 -16.39
C PRO A 99 5.10 -4.16 -17.17
N GLU A 100 5.36 -4.40 -18.46
CA GLU A 100 6.13 -3.51 -19.34
C GLU A 100 5.45 -2.14 -19.54
N SER A 101 4.14 -2.05 -19.27
CA SER A 101 3.38 -0.80 -19.37
C SER A 101 3.78 0.24 -18.32
N LEU A 102 4.18 -0.19 -17.11
CA LEU A 102 4.65 0.73 -16.06
C LEU A 102 5.92 1.47 -16.49
N ASN A 103 6.83 0.75 -17.16
CA ASN A 103 8.07 1.32 -17.66
C ASN A 103 7.83 2.29 -18.82
N LYS A 104 6.76 2.14 -19.60
CA LYS A 104 6.38 3.10 -20.64
C LYS A 104 5.71 4.37 -20.08
N ILE A 105 5.07 4.27 -18.92
CA ILE A 105 4.42 5.40 -18.24
C ILE A 105 5.45 6.24 -17.49
N VAL A 106 6.34 5.61 -16.71
CA VAL A 106 7.36 6.30 -15.90
C VAL A 106 8.64 6.56 -16.73
N GLY A 107 8.98 5.67 -17.66
CA GLY A 107 10.19 5.75 -18.49
C GLY A 107 10.23 6.86 -19.52
N LYS A 108 9.13 7.61 -19.75
CA LYS A 108 9.21 8.89 -20.46
C LYS A 108 10.02 9.94 -19.67
N ILE A 109 10.21 9.74 -18.36
CA ILE A 109 10.97 10.60 -17.44
C ILE A 109 12.36 9.97 -17.14
N GLY A 110 12.65 8.77 -17.66
CA GLY A 110 13.97 8.12 -17.52
C GLY A 110 14.34 7.62 -16.11
N LEU A 111 13.39 7.59 -15.16
CA LEU A 111 13.65 7.15 -13.78
C LEU A 111 12.84 5.90 -13.41
N TRP A 112 13.54 4.79 -13.22
CA TRP A 112 12.99 3.52 -12.74
C TRP A 112 12.50 3.64 -11.30
N ALA A 113 11.36 3.02 -10.96
CA ALA A 113 10.70 3.22 -9.66
C ALA A 113 11.60 2.77 -8.51
N HIS A 114 12.32 1.68 -8.68
CA HIS A 114 13.32 1.23 -7.73
C HIS A 114 14.42 2.28 -7.50
N ASN A 115 14.99 2.83 -8.58
CA ASN A 115 16.03 3.86 -8.49
C ASN A 115 15.52 5.12 -7.77
N LEU A 116 14.28 5.53 -8.03
CA LEU A 116 13.63 6.64 -7.33
C LEU A 116 13.58 6.40 -5.81
N TYR A 117 13.23 5.18 -5.38
CA TYR A 117 13.20 4.84 -3.96
C TYR A 117 14.57 4.94 -3.30
N TRP A 118 15.61 4.34 -3.88
CA TRP A 118 16.95 4.40 -3.30
C TRP A 118 17.54 5.81 -3.28
N LEU A 119 17.33 6.59 -4.36
CA LEU A 119 17.71 8.00 -4.39
C LEU A 119 16.96 8.80 -3.32
N LEU A 120 15.66 8.55 -3.12
CA LEU A 120 14.89 9.19 -2.06
C LEU A 120 15.48 8.88 -0.68
N HIS A 121 16.04 7.69 -0.46
CA HIS A 121 16.71 7.31 0.78
C HIS A 121 18.18 7.75 0.87
N GLY A 122 18.65 8.58 -0.07
CA GLY A 122 20.03 9.08 -0.09
C GLY A 122 21.07 7.98 -0.33
N ARG A 123 20.66 6.91 -1.01
CA ARG A 123 21.50 5.74 -1.31
C ARG A 123 21.71 5.63 -2.82
N TYR A 124 22.88 5.13 -3.21
CA TYR A 124 23.16 4.83 -4.61
C TYR A 124 22.48 3.52 -5.01
N CYS A 125 21.75 3.55 -6.11
CA CYS A 125 21.34 2.36 -6.84
C CYS A 125 21.92 2.47 -8.25
N ALA A 126 22.68 1.46 -8.67
CA ALA A 126 23.26 1.42 -10.00
C ALA A 126 22.16 1.60 -11.06
N ARG A 127 22.48 2.36 -12.12
CA ARG A 127 21.56 2.54 -13.23
C ARG A 127 21.23 1.16 -13.80
N HIS A 128 19.94 0.94 -14.00
CA HIS A 128 19.44 -0.33 -14.49
C HIS A 128 19.80 -0.51 -15.99
N GLU A 129 20.29 -1.70 -16.39
CA GLU A 129 20.52 -2.10 -17.79
C GLU A 129 19.38 -3.03 -18.26
N GLY A 130 18.60 -2.65 -19.28
CA GLY A 130 17.61 -3.57 -19.88
C GLY A 130 16.21 -3.58 -19.21
N THR A 131 15.69 -4.79 -18.91
CA THR A 131 14.34 -5.03 -18.33
C THR A 131 14.36 -5.45 -16.86
N ASP A 132 15.50 -5.70 -16.24
CA ASP A 132 15.64 -6.21 -14.86
C ASP A 132 14.84 -5.48 -13.77
N ASP A 133 14.40 -4.23 -13.91
CA ASP A 133 13.55 -3.60 -12.88
C ASP A 133 12.13 -4.21 -12.81
N VAL A 134 11.61 -4.79 -13.91
CA VAL A 134 10.37 -5.60 -13.81
C VAL A 134 10.61 -6.91 -13.06
N GLY A 135 11.87 -7.34 -12.85
CA GLY A 135 12.23 -8.55 -12.10
C GLY A 135 12.51 -8.32 -10.61
N LYS A 136 12.70 -7.07 -10.17
CA LYS A 136 12.97 -6.80 -8.75
C LYS A 136 11.71 -6.94 -7.90
N ALA A 137 11.79 -7.83 -6.91
CA ALA A 137 10.67 -8.17 -6.05
C ALA A 137 10.19 -6.94 -5.24
N ARG A 138 8.88 -6.73 -5.24
CA ARG A 138 8.21 -5.68 -4.47
C ARG A 138 7.29 -6.31 -3.44
N LEU A 139 7.06 -5.59 -2.35
CA LEU A 139 6.17 -6.03 -1.28
C LEU A 139 4.75 -6.09 -1.82
N GLN A 140 4.10 -7.25 -1.67
CA GLN A 140 2.71 -7.49 -2.04
C GLN A 140 2.00 -8.20 -0.89
N ILE A 141 1.20 -7.44 -0.14
CA ILE A 141 0.32 -7.94 0.90
C ILE A 141 -1.11 -7.89 0.37
N ASN A 142 -1.71 -9.06 0.18
CA ASN A 142 -3.07 -9.22 -0.32
C ASN A 142 -4.08 -8.61 0.67
N PRO A 143 -4.85 -7.58 0.31
CA PRO A 143 -5.85 -7.00 1.21
C PRO A 143 -7.03 -7.93 1.53
N GLY A 144 -7.18 -9.02 0.77
CA GLY A 144 -8.17 -10.07 1.01
C GLY A 144 -7.80 -11.04 2.14
N THR A 145 -6.51 -11.14 2.50
CA THR A 145 -6.00 -12.06 3.53
C THR A 145 -5.08 -11.38 4.56
N TRP A 146 -4.57 -10.19 4.25
CA TRP A 146 -3.51 -9.48 4.96
C TRP A 146 -2.20 -10.26 5.12
N THR A 147 -1.98 -11.18 4.19
CA THR A 147 -0.77 -12.00 4.03
C THR A 147 -0.25 -11.87 2.59
N ASN A 148 0.81 -12.58 2.23
CA ASN A 148 1.27 -12.72 0.84
C ASN A 148 0.61 -13.92 0.11
N GLU A 149 -0.46 -14.49 0.68
CA GLU A 149 -1.13 -15.66 0.12
C GLU A 149 -2.20 -15.28 -0.91
N ASN A 150 -2.53 -16.24 -1.77
CA ASN A 150 -3.63 -16.14 -2.73
C ASN A 150 -5.01 -16.20 -2.03
N GLY A 151 -6.05 -15.75 -2.75
CA GLY A 151 -7.45 -15.83 -2.31
C GLY A 151 -7.85 -14.69 -1.40
N GLY A 152 -8.75 -14.98 -0.46
CA GLY A 152 -9.28 -14.02 0.51
C GLY A 152 -10.70 -13.53 0.20
N ALA A 153 -11.13 -12.51 0.93
CA ALA A 153 -12.46 -11.92 0.83
C ALA A 153 -12.39 -10.45 0.39
N HIS A 154 -13.36 -10.02 -0.43
CA HIS A 154 -13.54 -8.61 -0.76
C HIS A 154 -14.76 -8.11 0.00
N LEU A 155 -14.58 -7.15 0.91
CA LEU A 155 -15.65 -6.65 1.78
C LEU A 155 -16.46 -5.53 1.11
N GLY A 156 -16.00 -5.03 -0.03
CA GLY A 156 -16.67 -4.02 -0.83
C GLY A 156 -15.76 -2.83 -1.10
N ALA A 157 -16.17 -2.02 -2.07
CA ALA A 157 -15.47 -0.80 -2.46
C ALA A 157 -16.25 0.46 -2.06
N SER A 158 -15.54 1.59 -1.99
CA SER A 158 -16.10 2.90 -1.68
C SER A 158 -16.01 3.85 -2.87
N MET A 159 -17.14 4.45 -3.25
CA MET A 159 -17.23 5.40 -4.38
C MET A 159 -17.04 6.87 -3.96
N THR A 160 -16.59 7.12 -2.74
CA THR A 160 -16.44 8.46 -2.15
C THR A 160 -15.37 9.34 -2.82
N SER A 161 -14.50 8.76 -3.65
CA SER A 161 -13.51 9.53 -4.42
C SER A 161 -14.18 10.27 -5.58
N SER A 162 -13.91 11.58 -5.72
CA SER A 162 -14.37 12.37 -6.87
C SER A 162 -13.80 11.91 -8.22
N MET A 163 -12.73 11.11 -8.20
CA MET A 163 -12.10 10.56 -9.41
C MET A 163 -12.75 9.27 -9.90
N ALA A 164 -13.53 8.59 -9.07
CA ALA A 164 -14.16 7.33 -9.44
C ALA A 164 -15.58 7.60 -9.97
N ARG A 165 -15.87 7.18 -11.20
CA ARG A 165 -17.24 7.22 -11.72
C ARG A 165 -18.00 6.02 -11.12
N PRO A 166 -19.19 6.22 -10.54
CA PRO A 166 -19.99 5.12 -10.06
C PRO A 166 -20.45 4.26 -11.25
N PRO A 167 -20.59 2.94 -11.07
CA PRO A 167 -21.28 2.10 -12.04
C PRO A 167 -22.69 2.63 -12.32
N ARG A 168 -23.21 2.36 -13.51
CA ARG A 168 -24.56 2.79 -13.89
C ARG A 168 -25.58 2.20 -12.90
N GLY A 169 -26.39 3.05 -12.27
CA GLY A 169 -27.40 2.64 -11.29
C GLY A 169 -26.96 2.67 -9.83
N HIS A 170 -25.74 3.11 -9.52
CA HIS A 170 -25.23 3.22 -8.15
C HIS A 170 -25.12 4.67 -7.68
N VAL A 171 -25.32 4.89 -6.37
CA VAL A 171 -25.15 6.20 -5.71
C VAL A 171 -23.71 6.37 -5.22
N LYS A 172 -23.14 7.57 -5.38
CA LYS A 172 -21.73 7.88 -5.10
C LYS A 172 -21.25 7.54 -3.68
N ASP A 173 -22.14 7.54 -2.69
CA ASP A 173 -21.76 7.31 -1.29
C ASP A 173 -22.16 5.91 -0.78
N GLU A 174 -22.77 5.09 -1.64
CA GLU A 174 -23.12 3.72 -1.27
C GLU A 174 -21.90 2.78 -1.37
N PRO A 175 -21.79 1.78 -0.47
CA PRO A 175 -20.83 0.72 -0.66
C PRO A 175 -21.14 -0.04 -1.94
N LEU A 176 -20.11 -0.26 -2.77
CA LEU A 176 -20.19 -1.29 -3.80
C LEU A 176 -19.88 -2.63 -3.11
N VAL A 177 -20.93 -3.40 -2.81
CA VAL A 177 -20.79 -4.70 -2.15
C VAL A 177 -20.26 -5.72 -3.15
N ALA A 178 -19.23 -6.47 -2.76
CA ALA A 178 -18.69 -7.51 -3.62
C ALA A 178 -19.60 -8.73 -3.62
N LEU A 179 -19.72 -9.37 -4.78
CA LEU A 179 -20.30 -10.70 -4.92
C LEU A 179 -19.58 -11.70 -4.00
N LYS A 180 -20.34 -12.67 -3.47
CA LYS A 180 -19.78 -13.72 -2.62
C LYS A 180 -18.68 -14.48 -3.36
N GLY A 181 -17.51 -14.60 -2.73
CA GLY A 181 -16.37 -15.31 -3.30
C GLY A 181 -15.55 -14.51 -4.32
N TRP A 182 -15.84 -13.22 -4.55
CA TRP A 182 -15.13 -12.39 -5.52
C TRP A 182 -13.60 -12.51 -5.43
N ALA A 183 -13.04 -12.22 -4.24
CA ALA A 183 -11.60 -12.22 -4.03
C ALA A 183 -11.00 -13.62 -3.84
N ALA A 184 -11.79 -14.70 -3.90
CA ALA A 184 -11.24 -16.06 -3.83
C ALA A 184 -10.28 -16.34 -5.01
N GLY A 185 -10.48 -15.65 -6.14
CA GLY A 185 -9.60 -15.71 -7.31
C GLY A 185 -8.33 -14.86 -7.23
N THR A 186 -8.16 -14.03 -6.19
CA THR A 186 -7.01 -13.12 -6.09
C THR A 186 -5.69 -13.89 -6.08
N LYS A 187 -4.73 -13.47 -6.92
CA LYS A 187 -3.39 -14.06 -7.01
C LYS A 187 -2.34 -13.03 -6.61
N VAL A 188 -1.47 -13.41 -5.69
CA VAL A 188 -0.30 -12.62 -5.33
C VAL A 188 0.88 -13.12 -6.15
N ASN A 189 1.60 -12.20 -6.78
CA ASN A 189 2.88 -12.47 -7.42
C ASN A 189 3.89 -11.42 -6.96
N PHE A 190 5.14 -11.54 -7.40
CA PHE A 190 6.21 -10.65 -6.96
C PHE A 190 6.05 -9.19 -7.44
N TYR A 191 5.06 -8.88 -8.29
CA TYR A 191 4.85 -7.55 -8.85
C TYR A 191 3.46 -6.94 -8.61
N SER A 192 2.48 -7.71 -8.16
CA SER A 192 1.09 -7.25 -7.99
C SER A 192 0.25 -8.18 -7.11
N VAL A 193 -0.83 -7.61 -6.59
CA VAL A 193 -2.03 -8.33 -6.16
C VAL A 193 -3.00 -8.32 -7.34
N CYS A 194 -3.08 -9.45 -8.06
CA CYS A 194 -3.91 -9.61 -9.23
C CYS A 194 -5.31 -10.08 -8.82
N VAL A 195 -6.32 -9.24 -9.01
CA VAL A 195 -7.73 -9.55 -8.78
C VAL A 195 -8.36 -10.15 -10.04
N ARG A 196 -9.62 -10.61 -9.94
CA ARG A 196 -10.32 -11.31 -11.03
C ARG A 196 -10.49 -10.44 -12.28
N GLU A 197 -10.71 -11.09 -13.43
CA GLU A 197 -10.89 -10.45 -14.74
C GLU A 197 -12.20 -9.67 -14.89
N ASP A 198 -13.25 -9.98 -14.11
CA ASP A 198 -14.57 -9.36 -14.22
C ASP A 198 -14.74 -8.09 -13.36
N VAL A 199 -13.64 -7.50 -12.90
CA VAL A 199 -13.65 -6.22 -12.18
C VAL A 199 -14.37 -5.13 -12.98
N GLU A 200 -14.22 -5.11 -14.30
CA GLU A 200 -14.95 -4.19 -15.18
C GLU A 200 -16.45 -4.49 -15.27
N GLU A 201 -16.89 -5.73 -15.05
CA GLU A 201 -18.32 -6.08 -15.03
C GLU A 201 -19.00 -5.49 -13.78
N TRP A 202 -18.32 -5.53 -12.63
CA TRP A 202 -18.84 -5.01 -11.36
C TRP A 202 -18.57 -3.54 -11.13
N TRP A 203 -17.42 -3.06 -11.59
CA TRP A 203 -17.08 -1.64 -11.58
C TRP A 203 -16.58 -1.18 -12.95
N PRO A 204 -17.51 -0.89 -13.89
CA PRO A 204 -17.15 -0.44 -15.22
C PRO A 204 -16.33 0.85 -15.23
N GLY A 205 -15.26 0.86 -16.02
CA GLY A 205 -14.35 1.99 -16.22
C GLY A 205 -13.39 2.25 -15.07
N CYS A 206 -13.26 1.30 -14.13
CA CYS A 206 -12.42 1.47 -12.96
C CYS A 206 -10.94 1.11 -13.21
N SER A 207 -10.70 0.32 -14.25
CA SER A 207 -9.39 -0.13 -14.69
C SER A 207 -9.05 0.46 -16.06
N LYS A 208 -7.76 0.74 -16.27
CA LYS A 208 -7.22 1.08 -17.58
C LYS A 208 -6.05 0.16 -17.89
N HIS A 209 -6.18 -0.71 -18.90
CA HIS A 209 -5.19 -1.73 -19.25
C HIS A 209 -4.81 -2.62 -18.04
N GLY A 210 -5.83 -3.09 -17.32
CA GLY A 210 -5.67 -3.84 -16.10
C GLY A 210 -5.08 -3.11 -14.88
N ASN A 211 -4.89 -1.80 -14.93
CA ASN A 211 -4.35 -1.01 -13.82
C ASN A 211 -5.46 -0.41 -12.94
N LEU A 212 -5.57 -0.86 -11.69
CA LEU A 212 -6.49 -0.29 -10.69
C LEU A 212 -5.85 0.82 -9.82
N HIS A 213 -4.62 1.25 -10.12
CA HIS A 213 -3.92 2.25 -9.32
C HIS A 213 -4.75 3.51 -8.94
N PRO A 214 -5.59 4.08 -9.84
CA PRO A 214 -6.40 5.24 -9.48
C PRO A 214 -7.47 4.98 -8.41
N ILE A 215 -7.83 3.72 -8.17
CA ILE A 215 -8.95 3.32 -7.32
C ILE A 215 -8.62 2.22 -6.31
N GLU A 216 -7.39 1.73 -6.19
CA GLU A 216 -7.09 0.53 -5.40
C GLU A 216 -7.42 0.67 -3.90
N VAL A 217 -7.27 1.87 -3.34
CA VAL A 217 -7.67 2.16 -1.95
C VAL A 217 -9.19 2.16 -1.82
N GLN A 218 -9.89 2.66 -2.84
CA GLN A 218 -11.35 2.63 -2.92
C GLN A 218 -11.85 1.20 -3.09
N PHE A 219 -11.22 0.43 -3.95
CA PHE A 219 -11.49 -0.97 -4.22
C PHE A 219 -11.43 -1.77 -2.92
N TRP A 220 -10.33 -1.68 -2.19
CA TRP A 220 -10.14 -2.39 -0.91
C TRP A 220 -10.62 -1.62 0.32
N PHE A 221 -11.45 -0.59 0.19
CA PHE A 221 -11.75 0.34 1.28
C PHE A 221 -12.33 -0.36 2.51
N TYR A 222 -13.31 -1.25 2.33
CA TYR A 222 -13.94 -1.94 3.46
C TYR A 222 -13.02 -2.99 4.08
N ASN A 223 -12.17 -3.65 3.28
CA ASN A 223 -11.08 -4.50 3.78
C ASN A 223 -10.17 -3.69 4.71
N ILE A 224 -9.64 -2.56 4.22
CA ILE A 224 -8.72 -1.70 4.99
C ILE A 224 -9.38 -1.25 6.29
N ARG A 225 -10.64 -0.79 6.23
CA ARG A 225 -11.38 -0.36 7.42
C ARG A 225 -11.52 -1.46 8.45
N GLU A 226 -11.82 -2.68 8.02
CA GLU A 226 -11.97 -3.80 8.95
C GLU A 226 -10.63 -4.21 9.56
N ASN A 227 -9.59 -4.27 8.76
CA ASN A 227 -8.27 -4.65 9.24
C ASN A 227 -7.63 -3.61 10.18
N VAL A 228 -7.89 -2.32 9.96
CA VAL A 228 -7.49 -1.28 10.90
C VAL A 228 -8.08 -1.53 12.29
N LYS A 229 -9.37 -1.93 12.38
CA LYS A 229 -10.00 -2.27 13.66
C LYS A 229 -9.36 -3.49 14.29
N GLU A 230 -9.16 -4.55 13.49
CA GLU A 230 -8.58 -5.82 13.94
C GLU A 230 -7.14 -5.62 14.48
N ARG A 231 -6.29 -4.88 13.77
CA ARG A 231 -4.93 -4.57 14.21
C ARG A 231 -4.90 -3.67 15.43
N LEU A 232 -5.79 -2.69 15.53
CA LEU A 232 -5.90 -1.86 16.74
C LEU A 232 -6.28 -2.72 17.94
N ALA A 233 -7.26 -3.62 17.79
CA ALA A 233 -7.65 -4.53 18.86
C ALA A 233 -6.48 -5.45 19.28
N ALA A 234 -5.75 -6.01 18.31
CA ALA A 234 -4.57 -6.82 18.57
C ALA A 234 -3.46 -6.02 19.28
N TRP A 235 -3.18 -4.81 18.82
CA TRP A 235 -2.19 -3.92 19.43
C TRP A 235 -2.54 -3.59 20.88
N PHE A 236 -3.78 -3.19 21.17
CA PHE A 236 -4.22 -2.92 22.54
C PHE A 236 -4.19 -4.16 23.43
N ALA A 237 -4.43 -5.36 22.87
CA ALA A 237 -4.31 -6.61 23.63
C ALA A 237 -2.85 -6.91 24.02
N LEU A 238 -1.87 -6.51 23.20
CA LEU A 238 -0.44 -6.66 23.52
C LEU A 238 0.01 -5.68 24.62
N GLN A 239 -0.54 -4.47 24.70
CA GLN A 239 -0.18 -3.48 25.73
C GLN A 239 -0.70 -3.82 27.14
N LYS A 240 -1.65 -4.75 27.26
CA LYS A 240 -2.21 -5.18 28.55
C LYS A 240 -1.42 -6.33 29.19
N ARG A 241 -0.42 -6.88 28.49
CA ARG A 241 0.44 -7.97 28.94
C ARG A 241 1.71 -7.41 29.55
#